data_AF-A0A7J6GLF8-F1
#
_entry.id   AF-A0A7J6GLF8-F1
#
_cell.length_a   1.000
_cell.length_b   1.000
_cell.length_c   1.000
_cell.angle_alpha   90.00
_cell.angle_beta   90.00
_cell.angle_gamma   90.00
#
_symmetry.space_group_name_H-M   'P 1'
#
loop_
_entity.id
_entity.type
_entity.pdbx_description
1 polymer ?
#
loop_
_entity_poly.entity_id
_entity_poly.type
_entity_poly.pdbx_seq_one_letter_code
_entity_poly.pdbx_strand_id
1 'polypeptide(L)'
;MGWKAAEKLIRHWRILRGDNVMVIRGKDKGETGVVKRVVRSQNRVIVEGKNLVKKHIKQGQGHEGGIFTVEAPLHVSNVQVMDPVTGKPCKVGIKYLEDGTKVRVSRGLGASGSIIPRPEILKIRTTPRPTVAGPKDTPMDVVMEKTYDAKTGRGMPDL
;
A
#
# COMPACT_ATOMS: atom_id res chain seq x y z
N MET A 1 4.94 -3.26 29.83
CA MET A 1 4.67 -3.92 28.53
C MET A 1 3.18 -4.29 28.53
N GLY A 2 2.34 -3.36 28.11
CA GLY A 2 0.89 -3.42 28.36
C GLY A 2 0.16 -4.31 27.36
N TRP A 3 -0.26 -5.48 27.84
CA TRP A 3 -1.45 -6.26 27.49
C TRP A 3 -2.62 -5.37 26.99
N LYS A 4 -2.54 -4.93 25.73
CA LYS A 4 -3.72 -4.40 25.04
C LYS A 4 -4.57 -5.60 24.67
N ALA A 5 -5.77 -5.65 25.26
CA ALA A 5 -6.88 -6.50 24.82
C ALA A 5 -6.82 -6.66 23.30
N ALA A 6 -6.93 -7.89 22.79
CA ALA A 6 -6.84 -8.23 21.38
C ALA A 6 -7.73 -7.28 20.56
N GLU A 7 -7.14 -6.18 20.11
CA GLU A 7 -7.85 -5.12 19.43
C GLU A 7 -8.38 -5.77 18.15
N LYS A 8 -9.70 -5.69 17.91
CA LYS A 8 -10.33 -6.40 16.78
C LYS A 8 -9.70 -5.92 15.48
N LEU A 9 -8.67 -6.63 15.01
CA LEU A 9 -7.93 -6.27 13.82
C LEU A 9 -8.86 -6.38 12.61
N ILE A 10 -8.80 -5.38 11.75
CA ILE A 10 -9.56 -5.40 10.51
C ILE A 10 -8.96 -6.47 9.61
N ARG A 11 -9.71 -7.55 9.38
CA ARG A 11 -9.30 -8.64 8.49
C ARG A 11 -9.23 -8.16 7.03
N HIS A 12 -10.28 -7.49 6.58
CA HIS A 12 -10.41 -7.01 5.20
C HIS A 12 -10.20 -5.50 5.11
N TRP A 13 -9.02 -5.10 4.67
CA TRP A 13 -8.68 -3.69 4.47
C TRP A 13 -9.20 -3.19 3.14
N ARG A 14 -9.87 -2.04 3.18
CA ARG A 14 -10.41 -1.36 1.99
C ARG A 14 -9.67 -0.08 1.62
N ILE A 15 -8.78 0.38 2.49
CA ILE A 15 -7.88 1.52 2.25
C ILE A 15 -6.48 0.97 2.01
N LEU A 16 -5.84 1.45 0.96
CA LEU A 16 -4.54 1.00 0.50
C LEU A 16 -3.53 2.15 0.55
N ARG A 17 -2.24 1.81 0.50
CA ARG A 17 -1.17 2.79 0.29
C ARG A 17 -1.36 3.45 -1.08
N GLY A 18 -1.28 4.77 -1.12
CA GLY A 18 -1.49 5.58 -2.32
C GLY A 18 -2.94 5.98 -2.58
N ASP A 19 -3.90 5.57 -1.76
CA ASP A 19 -5.26 6.10 -1.88
C ASP A 19 -5.30 7.57 -1.45
N ASN A 20 -6.10 8.38 -2.16
CA ASN A 20 -6.46 9.72 -1.70
C ASN A 20 -7.62 9.63 -0.72
N VAL A 21 -7.43 10.16 0.49
CA VAL A 21 -8.39 10.07 1.59
C VAL A 21 -8.67 11.44 2.18
N MET A 22 -9.88 11.61 2.71
CA MET A 22 -10.27 12.75 3.53
C MET A 22 -10.37 12.35 5.00
N VAL A 23 -9.92 13.23 5.88
CA VAL A 23 -10.07 13.08 7.33
C VAL A 23 -11.48 13.50 7.76
N ILE A 24 -12.22 12.58 8.36
CA ILE A 24 -13.61 12.80 8.81
C ILE A 24 -13.65 13.37 10.22
N ARG A 25 -12.70 12.94 11.06
CA ARG A 25 -12.64 13.30 12.47
C ARG A 25 -11.19 13.41 12.92
N GLY A 26 -10.89 14.48 13.66
CA GLY A 26 -9.55 14.76 14.19
C GLY A 26 -9.24 16.24 14.11
N LYS A 27 -7.96 16.57 14.32
CA LYS A 27 -7.44 17.94 14.22
C LYS A 27 -7.63 18.52 12.81
N ASP A 28 -7.31 17.73 11.80
CA ASP A 28 -7.29 18.16 10.39
C ASP A 28 -8.56 17.73 9.64
N LYS A 29 -9.73 17.87 10.28
CA LYS A 29 -11.02 17.43 9.72
C LYS A 29 -11.35 18.19 8.43
N GLY A 30 -11.78 17.46 7.40
CA GLY A 30 -12.15 17.99 6.09
C GLY A 30 -10.98 18.08 5.11
N GLU A 31 -9.75 17.96 5.61
CA GLU A 31 -8.58 17.97 4.75
C GLU A 31 -8.38 16.64 4.03
N THR A 32 -7.82 16.72 2.83
CA THR A 32 -7.51 15.59 1.95
C THR A 32 -6.00 15.32 1.93
N GLY A 33 -5.61 14.07 1.66
CA GLY A 33 -4.21 13.69 1.55
C GLY A 33 -4.02 12.25 1.10
N VAL A 34 -2.81 11.92 0.67
CA VAL A 34 -2.47 10.58 0.16
C VAL A 34 -2.01 9.68 1.32
N VAL A 35 -2.45 8.42 1.32
CA VAL A 35 -2.01 7.45 2.33
C VAL A 35 -0.58 6.99 2.04
N LYS A 36 0.38 7.49 2.82
CA LYS A 36 1.81 7.14 2.73
C LYS A 36 2.10 5.72 3.25
N ARG A 37 1.47 5.34 4.36
CA ARG A 37 1.68 4.02 4.97
C ARG A 37 0.43 3.52 5.68
N VAL A 38 0.22 2.21 5.62
CA VAL A 38 -0.85 1.51 6.35
C VAL A 38 -0.23 0.62 7.41
N VAL A 39 -0.58 0.83 8.68
CA VAL A 39 -0.11 0.07 9.84
C VAL A 39 -1.21 -0.89 10.28
N ARG A 40 -1.25 -2.07 9.64
CA ARG A 40 -2.35 -3.04 9.82
C ARG A 40 -2.42 -3.64 11.22
N SER A 41 -1.29 -3.76 11.91
CA SER A 41 -1.20 -4.27 13.28
C SER A 41 -1.88 -3.37 14.33
N GLN A 42 -2.17 -2.11 13.99
CA GLN A 42 -2.76 -1.14 14.91
C GLN A 42 -4.02 -0.47 14.33
N ASN A 43 -4.58 -1.00 13.23
CA ASN A 43 -5.71 -0.39 12.52
C ASN A 43 -5.51 1.10 12.17
N ARG A 44 -4.28 1.48 11.81
CA ARG A 44 -3.90 2.88 11.58
C ARG A 44 -3.35 3.14 10.18
N VAL A 45 -3.44 4.40 9.75
CA VAL A 45 -2.89 4.92 8.50
C VAL A 45 -2.09 6.20 8.77
N ILE A 46 -1.05 6.43 7.98
CA ILE A 46 -0.29 7.67 7.96
C ILE A 46 -0.64 8.36 6.64
N VAL A 47 -1.19 9.57 6.76
CA VAL A 47 -1.62 10.40 5.64
C VAL A 47 -0.62 11.55 5.49
N GLU A 48 -0.23 11.82 4.26
CA GLU A 48 0.77 12.83 3.93
C GLU A 48 0.34 14.22 4.39
N GLY A 49 1.23 14.89 5.14
CA GLY A 49 1.02 16.24 5.65
C GLY A 49 -0.08 16.38 6.71
N LYS A 50 -0.70 15.28 7.17
CA LYS A 50 -1.79 15.31 8.16
C LYS A 50 -1.36 14.74 9.51
N ASN A 51 -2.06 15.16 10.55
CA ASN A 51 -1.86 14.78 11.94
C ASN A 51 -0.41 14.99 12.38
N LEU A 52 0.11 16.20 12.10
CA LEU A 52 1.49 16.57 12.39
C LEU A 52 1.70 16.73 13.89
N VAL A 53 2.74 16.07 14.41
CA VAL A 53 3.18 16.16 15.80
C VAL A 53 4.62 16.64 15.86
N LYS A 54 4.92 17.48 16.85
CA LYS A 54 6.30 17.91 17.14
C LYS A 54 6.96 16.88 18.03
N LYS A 55 8.08 16.30 17.57
CA LYS A 55 8.92 15.39 18.34
C LYS A 55 10.25 16.06 18.66
N HIS A 56 10.57 16.10 19.95
CA HIS A 56 11.88 16.51 20.43
C HIS A 56 12.81 15.30 20.34
N ILE A 57 13.86 15.40 19.53
CA ILE A 57 14.84 14.33 19.35
C ILE A 57 16.16 14.83 19.93
N LYS A 58 16.73 14.07 20.87
CA LYS A 58 18.05 14.33 21.42
C LYS A 58 19.10 14.09 20.34
N GLN A 59 20.09 14.99 20.25
CA GLN A 59 21.25 14.82 19.39
C GLN A 59 21.98 13.49 19.66
N GLY A 60 22.46 12.85 18.60
CA GLY A 60 23.23 11.61 18.66
C GLY A 60 24.29 11.58 17.57
N GLN A 61 25.03 10.47 17.48
CA GLN A 61 26.11 10.35 16.51
C GLN A 61 25.52 10.19 15.10
N GLY A 62 25.68 11.22 14.27
CA GLY A 62 25.21 11.23 12.87
C GLY A 62 23.84 11.88 12.65
N HIS A 63 23.19 12.45 13.66
CA HIS A 63 21.97 13.25 13.48
C HIS A 63 21.91 14.44 14.43
N GLU A 64 21.50 15.58 13.89
CA GLU A 64 21.28 16.79 14.68
C GLU A 64 20.09 16.63 15.63
N GLY A 65 20.21 17.22 16.82
CA GLY A 65 19.11 17.36 17.76
C GLY A 65 18.17 18.48 17.33
N GLY A 66 16.90 18.37 17.69
CA GLY A 66 15.94 19.42 17.37
C GLY A 66 14.48 19.03 17.53
N ILE A 67 13.61 19.96 17.13
CA ILE A 67 12.17 19.76 17.08
C ILE A 67 11.80 19.38 15.65
N PHE A 68 11.46 18.11 15.43
CA PHE A 68 11.04 17.60 14.14
C PHE A 68 9.52 17.52 14.07
N THR A 69 8.95 18.05 12.99
CA THR A 69 7.53 17.90 12.69
C THR A 69 7.34 16.61 11.88
N VAL A 70 6.64 15.63 12.45
CA VAL A 70 6.46 14.29 11.86
C VAL A 70 4.98 13.94 11.78
N GLU A 71 4.59 13.25 10.72
CA GLU A 71 3.24 12.72 10.51
C GLU A 71 2.94 11.61 11.53
N ALA A 72 1.85 11.74 12.29
CA ALA A 72 1.39 10.74 13.24
C ALA A 72 0.25 9.87 12.68
N PRO A 73 0.17 8.58 13.09
CA PRO A 73 -0.84 7.66 12.56
C PRO A 73 -2.25 7.97 13.06
N LEU A 74 -3.20 8.04 12.13
CA LEU A 74 -4.64 8.17 12.35
C LEU A 74 -5.30 6.80 12.36
N HIS A 75 -6.35 6.60 13.18
CA HIS A 75 -7.13 5.38 13.12
C HIS A 75 -7.94 5.33 11.81
N VAL A 76 -8.03 4.17 11.18
CA VAL A 76 -8.64 3.97 9.87
C VAL A 76 -10.13 4.37 9.81
N SER A 77 -10.84 4.35 10.94
CA SER A 77 -12.24 4.81 11.02
C SER A 77 -12.40 6.32 10.82
N ASN A 78 -11.33 7.08 11.00
CA ASN A 78 -11.36 8.55 10.93
C ASN A 78 -11.03 9.08 9.54
N VAL A 79 -10.84 8.19 8.56
CA VAL A 79 -10.54 8.54 7.18
C VAL A 79 -11.52 7.85 6.21
N GLN A 80 -11.81 8.50 5.09
CA GLN A 80 -12.61 7.94 4.00
C GLN A 80 -11.91 8.16 2.67
N VAL A 81 -12.05 7.20 1.75
CA VAL A 81 -11.48 7.33 0.40
C VAL A 81 -12.30 8.34 -0.38
N MET A 82 -11.62 9.17 -1.15
CA MET A 82 -12.25 10.13 -2.04
C MET A 82 -12.70 9.43 -3.32
N ASP A 83 -13.94 9.70 -3.75
CA ASP A 83 -14.40 9.27 -5.06
C ASP A 83 -13.61 10.05 -6.13
N PRO A 84 -12.95 9.37 -7.10
CA PRO A 84 -12.17 10.04 -8.13
C PRO A 84 -13.00 10.95 -9.04
N VAL A 85 -14.32 10.72 -9.14
CA VAL A 85 -15.21 11.49 -10.02
C VAL A 85 -15.84 12.65 -9.26
N THR A 86 -16.46 12.38 -8.12
CA THR A 86 -17.25 13.39 -7.40
C THR A 86 -16.42 14.20 -6.40
N GLY A 87 -15.21 13.74 -6.05
CA GLY A 87 -14.39 14.37 -5.02
C GLY A 87 -15.06 14.36 -3.64
N LYS A 88 -16.03 13.47 -3.41
CA LYS A 88 -16.71 13.34 -2.12
C LYS A 88 -16.14 12.14 -1.34
N PRO A 89 -16.12 12.20 0.00
CA PRO A 89 -15.73 11.06 0.81
C PRO A 89 -16.75 9.93 0.64
N CYS A 90 -16.27 8.72 0.34
CA CYS A 90 -17.10 7.57 0.04
C CYS A 90 -16.63 6.29 0.75
N LYS A 91 -17.51 5.29 0.80
CA LYS A 91 -17.15 3.95 1.25
C LYS A 91 -16.69 3.12 0.05
N VAL A 92 -15.67 2.30 0.23
CA VAL A 92 -15.18 1.40 -0.82
C VAL A 92 -15.96 0.08 -0.77
N GLY A 93 -16.51 -0.35 -1.90
CA GLY A 93 -17.04 -1.69 -2.15
C GLY A 93 -16.09 -2.51 -3.04
N ILE A 94 -16.42 -3.80 -3.21
CA ILE A 94 -15.72 -4.70 -4.14
C ILE A 94 -16.78 -5.27 -5.08
N LYS A 95 -16.48 -5.28 -6.38
CA LYS A 95 -17.31 -5.89 -7.43
C LYS A 95 -16.41 -6.70 -8.37
N TYR A 96 -16.97 -7.73 -9.00
CA TYR A 96 -16.32 -8.43 -10.11
C TYR A 96 -16.89 -7.92 -11.43
N LEU A 97 -16.01 -7.66 -12.40
CA LEU A 97 -16.39 -7.36 -13.77
C LEU A 97 -16.80 -8.66 -14.49
N GLU A 98 -17.34 -8.52 -15.70
CA GLU A 98 -17.73 -9.65 -16.55
C GLU A 98 -16.52 -10.55 -16.86
N ASP A 99 -15.33 -9.96 -17.02
CA ASP A 99 -14.06 -10.67 -17.21
C ASP A 99 -13.55 -11.42 -15.96
N GLY A 100 -14.28 -11.38 -14.84
CA GLY A 100 -13.87 -11.96 -13.56
C GLY A 100 -12.83 -11.11 -12.79
N THR A 101 -12.40 -9.97 -13.33
CA THR A 101 -11.45 -9.07 -12.65
C THR A 101 -12.10 -8.41 -11.43
N LYS A 102 -11.39 -8.46 -10.30
CA LYS A 102 -11.84 -7.87 -9.03
C LYS A 102 -11.50 -6.38 -8.95
N VAL A 103 -12.52 -5.53 -8.90
CA VAL A 103 -12.38 -4.07 -8.83
C VAL A 103 -12.96 -3.48 -7.55
N ARG A 104 -12.46 -2.30 -7.17
CA ARG A 104 -13.01 -1.51 -6.06
C ARG A 104 -14.00 -0.50 -6.65
N VAL A 105 -15.12 -0.29 -5.97
CA VAL A 105 -16.17 0.64 -6.42
C VAL A 105 -16.52 1.63 -5.32
N SER A 106 -16.84 2.87 -5.66
CA SER A 106 -17.34 3.84 -4.69
C SER A 106 -18.78 3.50 -4.29
N ARG A 107 -19.12 3.68 -3.01
CA ARG A 107 -20.46 3.42 -2.44
C ARG A 107 -20.83 4.51 -1.45
N GLY A 108 -22.13 4.82 -1.39
CA GLY A 108 -22.71 5.75 -0.43
C GLY A 108 -23.51 6.86 -1.08
N LEU A 109 -24.12 7.72 -0.26
CA LEU A 109 -24.89 8.87 -0.72
C LEU A 109 -23.91 9.89 -1.33
N GLY A 110 -24.06 10.20 -2.62
CA GLY A 110 -23.17 11.11 -3.36
C GLY A 110 -21.91 10.46 -3.96
N ALA A 111 -21.80 9.12 -3.90
CA ALA A 111 -20.79 8.38 -4.65
C ALA A 111 -21.31 8.05 -6.07
N SER A 112 -20.43 8.14 -7.06
CA SER A 112 -20.76 7.90 -8.48
C SER A 112 -20.89 6.41 -8.84
N GLY A 113 -20.52 5.50 -7.94
CA GLY A 113 -20.40 4.07 -8.27
C GLY A 113 -19.17 3.77 -9.14
N SER A 114 -18.30 4.76 -9.34
CA SER A 114 -17.09 4.66 -10.17
C SER A 114 -16.13 3.60 -9.64
N ILE A 115 -15.31 3.09 -10.56
CA ILE A 115 -14.21 2.19 -10.22
C ILE A 115 -13.10 3.02 -9.58
N ILE A 116 -12.75 2.69 -8.34
CA ILE A 116 -11.59 3.25 -7.65
C ILE A 116 -10.38 2.41 -8.05
N PRO A 117 -9.44 2.94 -8.86
CA PRO A 117 -8.32 2.15 -9.32
C PRO A 117 -7.46 1.71 -8.14
N ARG A 118 -6.78 0.57 -8.29
CA ARG A 118 -5.77 0.14 -7.32
C ARG A 118 -4.53 1.02 -7.52
N PRO A 119 -4.04 1.74 -6.49
CA PRO A 119 -2.91 2.66 -6.65
C PRO A 119 -1.66 2.00 -7.19
N GLU A 120 -0.95 2.69 -8.09
CA GLU A 120 0.25 2.17 -8.76
C GLU A 120 1.41 1.89 -7.80
N ILE A 121 1.50 2.64 -6.71
CA ILE A 121 2.51 2.46 -5.64
C ILE A 121 2.49 1.08 -4.99
N LEU A 122 1.43 0.30 -5.19
CA LEU A 122 1.33 -1.09 -4.72
C LEU A 122 1.99 -2.09 -5.66
N LYS A 123 2.16 -1.75 -6.94
CA LYS A 123 2.85 -2.58 -7.93
C LYS A 123 4.37 -2.49 -7.73
N ILE A 124 4.84 -1.37 -7.18
CA ILE A 124 6.26 -1.11 -6.94
C ILE A 124 6.72 -1.87 -5.69
N ARG A 125 7.85 -2.59 -5.83
CA ARG A 125 8.53 -3.24 -4.70
C ARG A 125 9.14 -2.17 -3.80
N THR A 126 9.07 -2.38 -2.49
CA THR A 126 9.71 -1.46 -1.53
C THR A 126 11.23 -1.43 -1.70
N THR A 127 11.83 -2.56 -2.00
CA THR A 127 13.25 -2.67 -2.37
C THR A 127 13.33 -2.98 -3.87
N PRO A 128 13.82 -2.05 -4.71
CA PRO A 128 14.00 -2.32 -6.14
C PRO A 128 15.02 -3.44 -6.31
N ARG A 129 14.81 -4.30 -7.31
CA ARG A 129 15.83 -5.27 -7.71
C ARG A 129 16.89 -4.52 -8.54
N PRO A 130 18.17 -4.87 -8.42
CA PRO A 130 19.17 -4.39 -9.36
C PRO A 130 18.77 -4.83 -10.77
N THR A 131 19.00 -3.96 -11.75
CA THR A 131 18.70 -4.24 -13.17
C THR A 131 19.77 -5.13 -13.81
N VAL A 132 20.99 -5.09 -13.27
CA VAL A 132 22.14 -5.86 -13.75
C VAL A 132 22.27 -7.14 -12.91
N ALA A 133 22.51 -8.26 -13.58
CA ALA A 133 22.79 -9.53 -12.92
C ALA A 133 24.08 -9.42 -12.10
N GLY A 134 24.03 -9.81 -10.83
CA GLY A 134 25.21 -9.88 -9.97
C GLY A 134 26.07 -11.11 -10.27
N PRO A 135 27.22 -11.24 -9.60
CA PRO A 135 28.14 -12.39 -9.79
C PRO A 135 27.52 -13.77 -9.48
N LYS A 136 26.43 -13.79 -8.73
CA LYS A 136 25.70 -15.02 -8.34
C LYS A 136 24.39 -15.20 -9.10
N ASP A 137 24.05 -14.29 -10.01
CA ASP A 137 22.82 -14.37 -10.79
C ASP A 137 23.12 -15.02 -12.14
N THR A 138 22.33 -16.02 -12.52
CA THR A 138 22.47 -16.69 -13.81
C THR A 138 22.06 -15.75 -14.95
N PRO A 139 22.86 -15.59 -16.02
CA PRO A 139 22.47 -14.77 -17.16
C PRO A 139 21.24 -15.36 -17.86
N MET A 140 20.38 -14.49 -18.40
CA MET A 140 19.09 -14.90 -18.98
C MET A 140 19.25 -15.88 -20.15
N ASP A 141 20.33 -15.75 -20.92
CA ASP A 141 20.61 -16.61 -22.08
C ASP A 141 20.74 -18.08 -21.67
N VAL A 142 21.41 -18.35 -20.54
CA VAL A 142 21.57 -19.71 -20.00
C VAL A 142 20.25 -20.24 -19.43
N VAL A 143 19.44 -19.38 -18.80
CA VAL A 143 18.14 -19.78 -18.24
C VAL A 143 17.13 -20.12 -19.33
N MET A 144 17.16 -19.36 -20.43
CA MET A 144 16.24 -19.55 -21.56
C MET A 144 16.70 -20.65 -22.51
N GLU A 145 17.94 -21.11 -22.39
CA GLU A 145 18.43 -22.26 -23.13
C GLU A 145 17.59 -23.50 -22.80
N LYS A 146 16.92 -24.03 -23.83
CA LYS A 146 16.18 -25.29 -23.70
C LYS A 146 17.15 -26.46 -23.74
N THR A 147 17.57 -26.90 -22.56
CA THR A 147 18.49 -28.02 -22.38
C THR A 147 17.80 -29.39 -22.50
N TYR A 148 16.47 -29.44 -22.34
CA TYR A 148 15.66 -30.65 -22.44
C TYR A 148 14.62 -30.55 -23.55
N ASP A 149 14.57 -31.57 -24.40
CA ASP A 149 13.50 -31.77 -25.38
C ASP A 149 13.12 -33.26 -25.47
N ALA A 150 11.92 -33.57 -24.97
CA ALA A 150 11.37 -34.91 -24.91
C ALA A 150 11.11 -35.54 -26.28
N LYS A 151 10.89 -34.74 -27.33
CA LYS A 151 10.62 -35.26 -28.68
C LYS A 151 11.89 -35.69 -29.40
N THR A 152 12.96 -34.94 -29.20
CA THR A 152 14.25 -35.19 -29.86
C THR A 152 15.20 -36.02 -29.01
N GLY A 153 14.85 -36.30 -27.74
CA GLY A 153 15.69 -37.02 -26.79
C GLY A 153 16.85 -36.18 -26.24
N ARG A 154 16.91 -34.88 -26.58
CA ARG A 154 17.96 -33.97 -26.11
C ARG A 154 17.84 -33.77 -24.59
N GLY A 155 18.93 -34.00 -23.86
CA GLY A 155 18.98 -33.82 -22.41
C GLY A 155 18.44 -35.01 -21.60
N MET A 156 18.14 -36.15 -22.23
CA MET A 156 17.98 -37.42 -21.52
C MET A 156 19.35 -38.11 -21.34
N PRO A 157 19.62 -38.72 -20.17
CA PRO A 157 20.82 -39.53 -19.99
C PRO A 157 20.73 -40.78 -20.86
N ASP A 158 21.87 -41.25 -21.35
CA ASP A 158 21.96 -42.57 -21.98
C ASP A 158 21.63 -43.63 -20.91
N LEU A 159 20.69 -44.52 -21.25
CA LEU A 159 20.24 -45.63 -20.38
C LEU A 159 21.24 -46.79 -20.37
#